data_AF-A0A846B8Z0-F1
#
_entry.id   AF-A0A846B8Z0-F1
#
_cell.length_a   1.000
_cell.length_b   1.000
_cell.length_c   1.000
_cell.angle_alpha   90.00
_cell.angle_beta   90.00
_cell.angle_gamma   90.00
#
_symmetry.space_group_name_H-M   'P 1'
#
loop_
_entity.id
_entity.type
_entity.pdbx_description
1 polymer ?
#
loop_
_entity_poly.entity_id
_entity_poly.type
_entity_poly.pdbx_seq_one_letter_code
_entity_poly.pdbx_strand_id
1 'polypeptide(L)' 'MSRHRKFSELTKDFTPQRQAKIAEKVANLKKEMAFNELRQALELSQEELAQGLNIKQPVVSRLENRDKMR' A
#
# COMPACT_ATOMS: atom_id res chain seq x y z
N MET A 1 -5.79 -13.13 -30.77
CA MET A 1 -6.14 -11.71 -30.46
C MET A 1 -6.60 -11.63 -29.01
N SER A 2 -5.71 -11.27 -28.08
CA SER A 2 -6.12 -11.06 -26.68
C SER A 2 -6.93 -9.76 -26.61
N ARG A 3 -8.22 -9.86 -26.28
CA ARG A 3 -9.09 -8.69 -26.16
C ARG A 3 -8.75 -7.99 -24.85
N HIS A 4 -7.96 -6.93 -24.90
CA HIS A 4 -7.72 -6.05 -23.76
C HIS A 4 -9.07 -5.46 -23.31
N ARG A 5 -9.59 -5.97 -22.19
CA ARG A 5 -10.78 -5.42 -21.54
C ARG A 5 -10.34 -4.44 -20.47
N LYS A 6 -11.02 -3.31 -20.37
CA LYS A 6 -10.72 -2.32 -19.32
C LYS A 6 -11.05 -2.95 -17.97
N PHE A 7 -10.23 -2.72 -16.96
CA PHE A 7 -10.45 -3.29 -15.63
C PHE A 7 -11.83 -2.91 -15.06
N SER A 8 -12.32 -1.71 -15.37
CA SER A 8 -13.68 -1.26 -15.02
C SER A 8 -14.80 -2.14 -15.61
N GLU A 9 -14.60 -2.72 -16.79
CA GLU A 9 -15.57 -3.65 -17.40
C GLU A 9 -15.61 -5.00 -16.67
N LEU A 10 -14.52 -5.37 -16.00
CA LEU A 10 -14.42 -6.62 -15.23
C LEU A 10 -15.00 -6.48 -13.81
N THR A 11 -15.07 -5.26 -13.29
CA THR A 11 -15.48 -4.99 -11.91
C THR A 11 -16.89 -4.38 -11.79
N LYS A 12 -17.50 -3.96 -12.89
CA LYS A 12 -18.83 -3.31 -12.92
C LYS A 12 -19.94 -4.11 -12.24
N ASP A 13 -19.88 -5.45 -12.33
CA ASP A 13 -20.93 -6.35 -11.83
C ASP A 13 -20.61 -6.88 -10.42
N PHE A 14 -19.67 -6.26 -9.70
CA PHE A 14 -19.37 -6.66 -8.33
C PHE A 14 -20.56 -6.39 -7.42
N THR A 15 -20.95 -7.42 -6.68
CA THR A 15 -22.00 -7.30 -5.68
C THR A 15 -21.61 -6.28 -4.60
N PRO A 16 -22.58 -5.62 -3.95
CA PRO A 16 -22.31 -4.65 -2.89
C PRO A 16 -21.41 -5.22 -1.77
N GLN A 17 -21.59 -6.49 -1.43
CA GLN A 17 -20.79 -7.20 -0.43
C GLN A 17 -19.33 -7.35 -0.86
N ARG A 18 -19.09 -7.58 -2.17
CA ARG A 18 -17.73 -7.67 -2.72
C ARG A 18 -17.06 -6.30 -2.80
N GLN A 19 -17.82 -5.26 -3.15
CA GLN A 19 -17.32 -3.88 -3.15
C GLN A 19 -16.94 -3.43 -1.73
N ALA A 20 -17.76 -3.74 -0.72
CA ALA A 20 -17.45 -3.43 0.68
C ALA A 20 -16.16 -4.10 1.17
N LYS A 21 -15.97 -5.40 0.87
CA LYS A 21 -14.73 -6.12 1.19
C LYS A 21 -13.49 -5.53 0.50
N ILE A 22 -13.64 -5.04 -0.73
CA ILE A 22 -12.57 -4.36 -1.47
C ILE A 22 -12.26 -3.01 -0.82
N ALA A 23 -13.29 -2.21 -0.49
CA ALA A 23 -13.12 -0.91 0.14
C ALA A 23 -12.42 -1.02 1.51
N GLU A 24 -12.80 -2.00 2.34
CA GLU A 24 -12.13 -2.30 3.61
C GLU A 24 -10.66 -2.67 3.38
N LYS A 25 -10.39 -3.54 2.41
CA LYS A 25 -9.03 -3.96 2.07
C LYS A 25 -8.18 -2.82 1.53
N VAL A 26 -8.76 -1.92 0.73
CA VAL A 26 -8.11 -0.70 0.23
C VAL A 26 -7.82 0.27 1.37
N ALA A 27 -8.76 0.47 2.30
CA ALA A 27 -8.53 1.34 3.46
C ALA A 27 -7.39 0.81 4.34
N ASN A 28 -7.30 -0.51 4.51
CA ASN A 28 -6.19 -1.14 5.23
C ASN A 28 -4.86 -0.98 4.47
N LEU A 29 -4.82 -1.19 3.15
CA LEU A 29 -3.62 -0.98 2.34
C LEU A 29 -3.16 0.49 2.28
N LYS A 30 -4.11 1.44 2.31
CA LYS A 30 -3.79 2.88 2.40
C LYS A 30 -3.16 3.26 3.74
N LYS A 31 -3.54 2.58 4.83
CA LYS A 31 -2.88 2.76 6.13
C LYS A 31 -1.44 2.23 6.09
N GLU A 32 -1.20 1.18 5.31
CA GLU A 32 0.15 0.64 5.10
C GLU A 32 1.00 1.65 4.27
N MET A 33 0.48 2.20 3.16
CA MET A 33 1.16 3.23 2.34
C MET A 33 1.59 4.52 3.09
N ALA A 34 0.88 4.89 4.16
CA ALA A 34 1.14 6.12 4.91
C ALA A 34 2.58 6.20 5.48
N PHE A 35 3.23 5.07 5.73
CA PHE A 35 4.54 5.05 6.40
C PHE A 35 5.67 5.67 5.56
N ASN A 36 5.72 5.37 4.25
CA ASN A 36 6.74 5.92 3.37
C ASN A 36 6.53 7.43 3.11
N GLU A 37 5.27 7.87 2.96
CA GLU A 37 4.94 9.28 2.76
C GLU A 37 5.22 10.11 4.02
N LEU A 38 4.88 9.60 5.20
CA LEU A 38 5.22 10.24 6.48
C LEU A 38 6.72 10.36 6.67
N ARG A 39 7.50 9.31 6.33
CA ARG A 39 8.96 9.37 6.38
C ARG A 39 9.52 10.45 5.45
N GLN A 40 9.04 10.50 4.20
CA GLN A 40 9.46 11.49 3.21
C GLN A 40 9.08 12.92 3.62
N ALA A 41 7.88 13.11 4.18
CA ALA A 41 7.42 14.41 4.68
C ALA A 41 8.25 14.93 5.88
N LEU A 42 8.86 14.01 6.63
CA LEU A 42 9.80 14.33 7.70
C LEU A 42 11.26 14.44 7.22
N GLU A 43 11.50 14.31 5.90
CA GLU A 43 12.84 14.34 5.28
C GLU A 43 13.82 13.30 5.85
N LEU A 44 13.31 12.22 6.42
CA LEU A 44 14.12 11.15 6.99
C LEU A 44 14.49 10.11 5.94
N SER A 45 15.70 9.60 5.98
CA SER A 45 16.07 8.33 5.34
C SER A 45 15.46 7.14 6.08
N GLN A 46 15.42 5.98 5.43
CA GLN A 46 14.98 4.74 6.07
C GLN A 46 15.89 4.35 7.26
N GLU A 47 17.17 4.73 7.21
CA GLU A 47 18.16 4.49 8.27
C GLU A 47 17.85 5.37 9.50
N GLU A 48 17.60 6.66 9.29
CA GLU A 48 17.26 7.62 10.35
C GLU A 48 15.94 7.27 11.02
N LEU A 49 14.92 6.88 10.24
CA LEU A 49 13.67 6.38 10.79
C LEU A 49 13.88 5.10 11.61
N ALA A 50 14.75 4.20 11.14
CA ALA A 50 15.05 2.95 11.85
C ALA A 50 15.73 3.22 13.20
N GLN A 51 16.68 4.15 13.23
CA GLN A 51 17.33 4.59 14.45
C GLN A 51 16.34 5.22 15.44
N GLY A 52 15.47 6.12 14.97
CA GLY A 52 14.44 6.75 15.81
C GLY A 52 13.41 5.78 16.38
N LEU A 53 13.13 4.68 15.67
CA LEU A 53 12.24 3.62 16.11
C LEU A 53 12.95 2.47 16.84
N ASN A 54 14.28 2.53 17.00
CA ASN A 54 15.12 1.47 17.57
C ASN A 54 14.91 0.10 16.91
N ILE A 55 14.80 0.09 15.58
CA ILE A 55 14.70 -1.12 14.76
C ILE A 55 15.79 -1.11 13.68
N LYS A 56 15.93 -2.21 12.95
CA LYS A 56 16.90 -2.31 11.86
C LYS A 56 16.30 -1.72 10.57
N GLN A 57 17.09 -1.00 9.78
CA GLN A 57 16.68 -0.42 8.49
C GLN A 57 15.97 -1.43 7.53
N PRO A 58 16.38 -2.71 7.44
CA PRO A 58 15.65 -3.69 6.63
C PRO A 58 14.21 -3.95 7.11
N VAL A 59 13.89 -3.69 8.37
CA VAL A 59 12.51 -3.75 8.89
C VAL A 59 11.68 -2.60 8.34
N VAL A 60 12.23 -1.38 8.33
CA VAL A 60 11.61 -0.19 7.71
C VAL A 60 11.41 -0.39 6.21
N SER A 61 12.44 -0.85 5.50
CA SER A 61 12.35 -1.16 4.07
C SER A 61 11.28 -2.20 3.75
N ARG A 62 11.10 -3.23 4.60
CA ARG A 62 10.01 -4.22 4.44
C ARG A 62 8.62 -3.65 4.75
N LEU A 63 8.52 -2.74 5.72
CA LEU A 63 7.27 -2.04 6.04
C LEU A 63 6.84 -1.14 4.86
N GLU A 64 7.78 -0.41 4.26
CA GLU A 64 7.49 0.48 3.12
C GLU A 64 7.33 -0.24 1.77
N ASN A 65 8.06 -1.35 1.54
CA ASN A 65 8.02 -2.08 0.27
C ASN A 65 6.94 -3.16 0.19
N ARG A 66 6.35 -3.59 1.32
CA ARG A 66 5.17 -4.48 1.29
C ARG A 66 4.01 -3.86 0.48
N ASP A 67 3.96 -2.54 0.40
CA ASP A 67 2.93 -1.77 -0.33
C ASP A 67 3.22 -1.55 -1.81
N LYS A 68 4.49 -1.65 -2.25
CA LYS A 68 4.89 -1.39 -3.64
C LYS A 68 4.63 -2.55 -4.61
N MET A 69 4.32 -3.75 -4.10
CA MET A 69 4.17 -4.98 -4.90
C MET A 69 2.72 -5.27 -5.35
N ARG A 70 1.81 -4.29 -5.34
CA ARG A 70 0.44 -4.43 -5.86
C ARG A 70 0.06 -3.37 -6.89
#